data_AF-D2ZWL4-F1
#
_entry.id   AF-D2ZWL4-F1
#
_cell.length_a   1.000
_cell.length_b   1.000
_cell.length_c   1.000
_cell.angle_alpha   90.00
_cell.angle_beta   90.00
_cell.angle_gamma   90.00
#
_symmetry.space_group_name_H-M   'P 1'
#
loop_
_entity.id
_entity.type
_entity.pdbx_description
1 polymer ?
#
loop_
_entity_poly.entity_id
_entity_poly.type
_entity_poly.pdbx_seq_one_letter_code
_entity_poly.pdbx_strand_id
1 'polypeptide(L)'
;MTTYTIPRKDHQFLYIIEGSLLSYTLKNDELHIIVNCVDYPDFPQEIPMPNYSEWVRIKFKQFSYLKFIYVYATKSQDKKIKNVLELGELKQDDEILDYGGTLELIGGRYDLPTGFSIDIVCREIELEFLDQESFNYTSHGYI
;
A
#
# COMPACT_ATOMS: atom_id res chain seq x y z
N MET A 1 -14.97 -11.99 -1.31
CA MET A 1 -13.66 -11.45 -0.89
C MET A 1 -13.73 -11.25 0.61
N THR A 2 -12.77 -11.80 1.35
CA THR A 2 -12.70 -11.67 2.80
C THR A 2 -11.94 -10.38 3.13
N THR A 3 -12.52 -9.55 3.99
CA THR A 3 -11.83 -8.38 4.54
C THR A 3 -11.46 -8.62 5.99
N TYR A 4 -10.38 -8.00 6.44
CA TYR A 4 -9.93 -8.04 7.83
C TYR A 4 -9.51 -6.65 8.30
N THR A 5 -10.13 -6.18 9.38
CA THR A 5 -9.73 -4.92 10.01
C THR A 5 -8.69 -5.19 11.07
N ILE A 6 -7.49 -4.63 10.90
CA ILE A 6 -6.39 -4.79 11.85
C ILE A 6 -6.74 -4.04 13.14
N PRO A 7 -6.65 -4.68 14.33
CA PRO A 7 -6.80 -3.98 15.60
C PRO A 7 -5.79 -2.85 15.72
N ARG A 8 -6.21 -1.70 16.27
CA ARG A 8 -5.36 -0.49 16.34
C ARG A 8 -4.00 -0.73 17.00
N LYS A 9 -3.95 -1.55 18.05
CA LYS A 9 -2.70 -1.92 18.75
C LYS A 9 -1.69 -2.65 17.85
N ASP A 10 -2.14 -3.18 16.72
CA ASP A 10 -1.36 -4.01 15.81
C ASP A 10 -1.04 -3.30 14.48
N HIS A 11 -1.46 -2.04 14.30
CA HIS A 11 -1.21 -1.27 13.06
C HIS A 11 0.28 -1.16 12.71
N GLN A 12 1.14 -1.02 13.73
CA GLN A 12 2.60 -0.96 13.58
C GLN A 12 3.25 -2.29 13.14
N PHE A 13 2.53 -3.41 13.20
CA PHE A 13 3.07 -4.73 12.85
C PHE A 13 2.72 -5.15 11.40
N LEU A 14 2.14 -4.24 10.63
CA LEU A 14 1.95 -4.41 9.19
C LEU A 14 3.19 -3.86 8.47
N TYR A 15 3.90 -4.70 7.73
CA TYR A 15 5.12 -4.30 7.02
C TYR A 15 4.99 -4.58 5.54
N ILE A 16 5.50 -3.65 4.74
CA ILE A 16 5.68 -3.83 3.31
C ILE A 16 7.20 -3.89 3.14
N ILE A 17 7.76 -5.04 2.79
CA ILE A 17 9.23 -5.20 2.83
C ILE A 17 9.81 -4.86 1.46
N GLU A 18 9.44 -5.65 0.46
CA GLU A 18 9.86 -5.51 -0.95
C GLU A 18 8.66 -5.21 -1.85
N GLY A 19 7.58 -4.71 -1.25
CA GLY A 19 6.30 -4.57 -1.92
C GLY A 19 6.33 -3.55 -3.05
N SER A 20 5.78 -3.98 -4.18
CA SER A 20 5.51 -3.13 -5.33
C SER A 20 4.21 -2.37 -5.09
N LEU A 21 4.21 -1.05 -5.28
CA LEU A 21 2.97 -0.29 -5.39
C LEU A 21 2.36 -0.54 -6.77
N LEU A 22 1.33 -1.36 -6.83
CA LEU A 22 0.65 -1.73 -8.08
C LEU A 22 -0.39 -0.70 -8.49
N SER A 23 -1.11 -0.14 -7.51
CA SER A 23 -2.12 0.90 -7.72
C SER A 23 -2.39 1.63 -6.41
N TYR A 24 -2.88 2.87 -6.51
CA TYR A 24 -3.48 3.58 -5.39
C TYR A 24 -4.73 4.33 -5.81
N THR A 25 -5.62 4.57 -4.85
CA THR A 25 -6.79 5.44 -5.00
C THR A 25 -6.91 6.29 -3.75
N LEU A 26 -7.19 7.57 -3.95
CA LEU A 26 -7.43 8.52 -2.87
C LEU A 26 -8.84 9.09 -3.02
N LYS A 27 -9.69 8.89 -2.01
CA LYS A 27 -11.08 9.39 -2.02
C LYS A 27 -11.63 9.48 -0.60
N ASN A 28 -12.34 10.57 -0.28
CA ASN A 28 -13.09 10.74 0.97
C ASN A 28 -12.27 10.43 2.25
N ASP A 29 -11.08 11.02 2.37
CA ASP A 29 -10.19 10.78 3.52
C ASP A 29 -9.78 9.30 3.70
N GLU A 30 -9.77 8.56 2.58
CA GLU A 30 -9.24 7.21 2.51
C GLU A 30 -8.13 7.11 1.47
N LEU A 31 -7.05 6.41 1.84
CA LEU A 31 -6.01 5.96 0.93
C LEU A 31 -6.12 4.45 0.78
N HIS A 32 -6.33 3.99 -0.45
CA HIS A 32 -6.33 2.58 -0.78
C HIS A 32 -5.10 2.30 -1.63
N ILE A 33 -4.29 1.32 -1.25
CA ILE A 33 -3.16 0.85 -2.04
C ILE A 33 -3.32 -0.63 -2.36
N ILE A 34 -2.84 -1.05 -3.52
CA ILE A 34 -2.67 -2.46 -3.86
C ILE A 34 -1.18 -2.73 -3.92
N VAL A 35 -0.75 -3.71 -3.12
CA VAL A 35 0.66 -4.08 -2.93
C VAL A 35 0.79 -5.60 -2.85
N ASN A 36 2.04 -6.08 -2.90
CA ASN A 36 2.45 -7.44 -2.58
C ASN A 36 3.57 -7.42 -1.53
N CYS A 37 4.08 -8.59 -1.14
CA CYS A 37 5.22 -8.70 -0.22
C CYS A 37 4.95 -8.01 1.13
N VAL A 38 3.79 -8.35 1.69
CA VAL A 38 3.30 -7.80 2.95
C VAL A 38 3.44 -8.85 4.05
N ASP A 39 4.07 -8.45 5.15
CA ASP A 39 4.08 -9.17 6.41
C ASP A 39 2.97 -8.61 7.30
N TYR A 40 2.16 -9.52 7.84
CA TYR A 40 0.96 -9.19 8.59
C TYR A 40 1.16 -9.42 10.10
N PRO A 41 0.39 -8.72 10.95
CA PRO A 41 0.26 -9.13 12.35
C PRO A 41 -0.36 -10.52 12.47
N ASP A 42 -0.24 -11.14 13.65
CA ASP A 42 -0.91 -12.40 13.95
C ASP A 42 -2.43 -12.30 13.74
N PHE A 43 -2.96 -13.15 12.87
CA PHE A 43 -4.39 -13.22 12.62
C PHE A 43 -5.10 -14.18 13.60
N PRO A 44 -6.40 -13.94 13.88
CA PRO A 44 -7.24 -14.95 14.51
C PRO A 44 -7.22 -16.26 13.71
N GLN A 45 -7.37 -17.40 14.39
CA GLN A 45 -7.30 -18.74 13.76
C GLN A 45 -8.29 -18.96 12.60
N GLU A 46 -9.35 -18.16 12.54
CA GLU A 46 -10.40 -18.25 11.53
C GLU A 46 -10.01 -17.58 10.19
N ILE A 47 -8.95 -16.78 10.17
CA ILE A 47 -8.49 -16.06 8.98
C ILE A 47 -7.24 -16.76 8.44
N PRO A 48 -7.29 -17.35 7.24
CA PRO A 48 -6.11 -17.95 6.63
C PRO A 48 -5.07 -16.86 6.38
N MET A 49 -3.82 -17.13 6.75
CA MET A 49 -2.70 -16.23 6.45
C MET A 49 -2.48 -16.22 4.93
N PRO A 50 -2.48 -15.04 4.27
CA PRO A 50 -2.19 -14.90 2.86
C PRO A 50 -0.76 -15.35 2.57
N ASN A 51 -0.52 -15.80 1.34
CA ASN A 51 0.85 -16.03 0.91
C ASN A 51 1.56 -14.67 0.77
N TYR A 52 2.83 -14.59 1.15
CA TYR A 52 3.63 -13.36 1.09
C TYR A 52 3.63 -12.67 -0.28
N SER A 53 3.55 -13.44 -1.37
CA SER A 53 3.54 -12.92 -2.75
C SER A 53 2.15 -12.56 -3.29
N GLU A 54 1.08 -12.83 -2.54
CA GLU A 54 -0.28 -12.48 -2.95
C GLU A 54 -0.50 -10.97 -2.93
N TRP A 55 -1.45 -10.52 -3.77
CA TRP A 55 -1.83 -9.12 -3.79
C TRP A 55 -2.83 -8.85 -2.68
N VAL A 56 -2.58 -7.76 -1.95
CA VAL A 56 -3.48 -7.27 -0.92
C VAL A 56 -3.81 -5.82 -1.22
N ARG A 57 -5.09 -5.49 -1.06
CA ARG A 57 -5.52 -4.10 -0.96
C ARG A 57 -5.52 -3.70 0.50
N ILE A 58 -4.73 -2.67 0.83
CA ILE A 58 -4.68 -2.06 2.16
C ILE A 58 -5.46 -0.75 2.06
N LYS A 59 -6.46 -0.59 2.92
CA LYS A 59 -7.29 0.62 3.00
C LYS A 59 -7.03 1.30 4.32
N PHE A 60 -6.41 2.47 4.25
CA PHE A 60 -6.29 3.39 5.36
C PHE A 60 -7.50 4.30 5.33
N LYS A 61 -8.39 4.17 6.31
CA LYS A 61 -9.65 4.92 6.33
C LYS A 61 -9.63 6.01 7.39
N GLN A 62 -10.33 7.10 7.10
CA GLN A 62 -10.49 8.24 8.01
C GLN A 62 -9.13 8.79 8.43
N PHE A 63 -8.24 9.03 7.46
CA PHE A 63 -6.95 9.64 7.76
C PHE A 63 -7.13 11.13 8.13
N SER A 64 -6.37 11.59 9.12
CA SER A 64 -6.29 13.02 9.48
C SER A 64 -5.02 13.69 8.94
N TYR A 65 -4.01 12.89 8.61
CA TYR A 65 -2.79 13.32 7.96
C TYR A 65 -2.32 12.21 7.03
N LEU A 66 -1.84 12.60 5.85
CA LEU A 66 -1.21 11.72 4.88
C LEU A 66 -0.04 12.46 4.22
N LYS A 67 1.12 11.84 4.21
CA LYS A 67 2.22 12.19 3.32
C LYS A 67 2.63 10.96 2.53
N PHE A 68 2.27 10.96 1.27
CA PHE A 68 2.50 9.86 0.35
C PHE A 68 3.54 10.26 -0.69
N ILE A 69 4.68 9.58 -0.66
CA ILE A 69 5.78 9.75 -1.60
C ILE A 69 5.82 8.53 -2.51
N TYR A 70 5.89 8.73 -3.80
CA TYR A 70 6.10 7.65 -4.75
C TYR A 70 7.10 8.07 -5.82
N VAL A 71 7.96 7.12 -6.20
CA VAL A 71 9.16 7.37 -6.97
C VAL A 71 9.14 6.52 -8.23
N TYR A 72 9.38 7.13 -9.38
CA TYR A 72 9.61 6.42 -10.64
C TYR A 72 11.08 6.49 -11.02
N ALA A 73 11.63 5.37 -11.49
CA ALA A 73 12.90 5.41 -12.21
C ALA A 73 12.63 5.89 -13.64
N THR A 74 13.48 6.78 -14.12
CA THR A 74 13.50 7.12 -15.54
C THR A 74 14.48 6.20 -16.26
N LYS A 75 14.36 6.11 -17.59
CA LYS A 75 15.26 5.30 -18.45
C LYS A 75 16.75 5.64 -18.25
N SER A 76 17.05 6.86 -17.82
CA SER A 76 18.36 7.30 -17.33
C SER A 76 18.34 7.17 -15.82
N GLN A 77 18.89 6.07 -15.28
CA GLN A 77 18.86 5.67 -13.87
C GLN A 77 19.34 6.75 -12.87
N ASP A 78 19.90 7.86 -13.38
CA ASP A 78 20.39 9.03 -12.66
C ASP A 78 19.28 9.97 -12.18
N LYS A 79 18.07 9.90 -12.76
CA LYS A 79 16.94 10.76 -12.40
C LYS A 79 15.77 9.94 -11.87
N LYS A 80 15.49 10.11 -10.58
CA LYS A 80 14.28 9.61 -9.92
C LYS A 80 13.25 10.73 -9.89
N ILE A 81 12.07 10.52 -10.49
CA ILE A 81 10.95 11.45 -10.35
C ILE A 81 10.28 11.12 -9.02
N LYS A 82 10.31 12.07 -8.08
CA LYS A 82 9.63 11.96 -6.79
C LYS A 82 8.36 12.78 -6.84
N ASN A 83 7.23 12.13 -6.64
CA ASN A 83 5.97 12.81 -6.38
C ASN A 83 5.68 12.77 -4.89
N VAL A 84 5.19 13.89 -4.37
CA VAL A 84 4.80 14.03 -2.96
C VAL A 84 3.36 14.53 -2.96
N LEU A 85 2.48 13.77 -2.31
CA LEU A 85 1.11 14.16 -2.01
C LEU A 85 1.03 14.30 -0.49
N GLU A 86 0.73 15.50 -0.02
CA GLU A 86 0.60 15.79 1.42
C GLU A 86 -0.76 16.42 1.69
N LEU A 87 -1.52 15.85 2.63
CA LEU A 87 -2.89 16.21 2.95
C LEU A 87 -3.12 16.16 4.46
N GLY A 88 -3.96 17.07 4.95
CA GLY A 88 -4.23 17.20 6.39
C GLY A 88 -3.09 17.89 7.14
N GLU A 89 -3.15 17.83 8.47
CA GLU A 89 -2.17 18.47 9.36
C GLU A 89 -1.86 17.54 10.54
N LEU A 90 -0.58 17.43 10.89
CA LEU A 90 -0.12 16.71 12.08
C LEU A 90 -0.43 17.49 13.36
N LYS A 91 -0.97 16.79 14.35
CA LYS A 91 -1.18 17.31 15.71
C LYS A 91 -0.11 16.77 16.65
N GLN A 92 0.08 17.47 17.77
CA GLN A 92 1.16 17.19 18.73
C GLN A 92 1.19 15.75 19.26
N ASP A 93 0.02 15.12 19.41
CA ASP A 93 -0.12 13.77 19.98
C ASP A 93 -0.50 12.71 18.92
N ASP A 94 -0.36 13.04 17.64
CA ASP A 94 -0.67 12.09 16.57
C ASP A 94 0.37 10.97 16.53
N GLU A 95 -0.13 9.73 16.49
CA GLU A 95 0.67 8.55 16.24
C GLU A 95 0.79 8.34 14.73
N ILE A 96 1.98 8.60 14.19
CA ILE A 96 2.26 8.43 12.77
C ILE A 96 2.66 6.99 12.52
N LEU A 97 1.96 6.36 11.57
CA LEU A 97 2.33 5.07 11.02
C LEU A 97 3.13 5.29 9.73
N ASP A 98 4.23 4.56 9.58
CA ASP A 98 5.10 4.62 8.40
C ASP A 98 5.07 3.28 7.67
N TYR A 99 4.78 3.33 6.37
CA TYR A 99 4.76 2.18 5.48
C TYR A 99 5.47 2.52 4.18
N GLY A 100 6.27 1.62 3.64
CA GLY A 100 6.91 1.85 2.36
C GLY A 100 7.40 0.57 1.73
N GLY A 101 7.65 0.61 0.43
CA GLY A 101 8.18 -0.52 -0.31
C GLY A 101 9.08 -0.02 -1.42
N THR A 102 10.05 -0.83 -1.82
CA THR A 102 10.99 -0.51 -2.90
C THR A 102 11.16 -1.72 -3.83
N LEU A 103 11.14 -1.44 -5.14
CA LEU A 103 11.52 -2.38 -6.18
C LEU A 103 12.92 -2.00 -6.64
N GLU A 104 13.94 -2.61 -6.03
CA GLU A 104 15.34 -2.21 -6.26
C GLU A 104 15.83 -2.44 -7.71
N LEU A 105 15.19 -3.34 -8.50
CA LEU A 105 15.84 -3.89 -9.71
C LEU A 105 15.02 -3.91 -11.02
N ILE A 106 13.70 -3.67 -11.02
CA ILE A 106 12.86 -3.81 -12.24
C ILE A 106 12.43 -2.46 -12.85
N GLY A 107 12.58 -1.37 -12.08
CA GLY A 107 12.16 -0.02 -12.44
C GLY A 107 12.74 0.61 -13.70
N GLY A 108 13.86 0.08 -14.23
CA GLY A 108 14.46 0.60 -15.45
C GLY A 108 13.75 0.19 -16.73
N ARG A 109 12.79 -0.76 -16.68
CA ARG A 109 12.16 -1.34 -17.88
C ARG A 109 10.68 -0.98 -18.07
N TYR A 110 9.98 -0.52 -17.04
CA TYR A 110 8.54 -0.26 -17.06
C TYR A 110 8.27 1.06 -16.33
N ASP A 111 7.34 1.90 -16.79
CA ASP A 111 6.91 3.16 -16.16
C ASP A 111 6.16 2.94 -14.82
N LEU A 112 6.66 2.02 -13.99
CA LEU A 112 6.08 1.64 -12.69
C LEU A 112 6.82 2.37 -11.55
N PRO A 113 6.13 2.66 -10.43
CA PRO A 113 6.80 3.18 -9.24
C PRO A 113 7.87 2.19 -8.77
N THR A 114 9.09 2.68 -8.63
CA THR A 114 10.25 1.96 -8.09
C THR A 114 10.34 1.97 -6.58
N GLY A 115 9.50 2.76 -5.94
CA GLY A 115 9.33 2.74 -4.50
C GLY A 115 8.31 3.77 -4.05
N PHE A 116 7.88 3.62 -2.80
CA PHE A 116 6.95 4.53 -2.17
C PHE A 116 7.16 4.53 -0.64
N SER A 117 6.73 5.61 0.00
CA SER A 117 6.63 5.73 1.45
C SER A 117 5.35 6.49 1.81
N ILE A 118 4.74 6.12 2.92
CA ILE A 118 3.46 6.60 3.42
C ILE A 118 3.66 6.90 4.90
N ASP A 119 3.70 8.19 5.25
CA ASP A 119 3.47 8.61 6.63
C ASP A 119 1.97 8.90 6.76
N ILE A 120 1.28 8.26 7.70
CA ILE A 120 -0.17 8.39 7.81
C ILE A 120 -0.64 8.34 9.26
N VAL A 121 -1.66 9.15 9.56
CA VAL A 121 -2.44 9.08 10.80
C VAL A 121 -3.85 8.70 10.40
N CYS A 122 -4.28 7.49 10.72
CA CYS A 122 -5.61 6.98 10.36
C CYS A 122 -6.30 6.24 11.51
N ARG A 123 -7.63 6.11 11.42
CA ARG A 123 -8.41 5.43 12.45
C ARG A 123 -8.52 3.92 12.22
N GLU A 124 -8.53 3.49 10.96
CA GLU A 124 -8.76 2.10 10.59
C GLU A 124 -7.84 1.68 9.44
N ILE A 125 -7.31 0.46 9.56
CA ILE A 125 -6.62 -0.25 8.49
C ILE A 125 -7.41 -1.51 8.19
N GLU A 126 -7.93 -1.62 6.97
CA GLU A 126 -8.63 -2.80 6.47
C GLU A 126 -7.81 -3.45 5.36
N LEU A 127 -7.66 -4.77 5.44
CA LEU A 127 -7.05 -5.62 4.44
C LEU A 127 -8.15 -6.30 3.61
N GLU A 128 -7.96 -6.34 2.31
CA GLU A 128 -8.78 -7.11 1.37
C GLU A 128 -7.84 -7.97 0.53
N PHE A 129 -7.94 -9.30 0.69
CA PHE A 129 -7.10 -10.25 -0.02
C PHE A 129 -7.64 -10.48 -1.43
N LEU A 130 -6.80 -10.20 -2.43
CA LEU A 130 -7.18 -10.22 -3.83
C LEU A 130 -6.80 -11.55 -4.47
N ASP A 131 -7.75 -12.16 -5.15
CA ASP A 131 -7.47 -13.29 -6.03
C ASP A 131 -6.89 -12.75 -7.36
N GLN A 132 -5.67 -13.18 -7.69
CA GLN A 132 -4.96 -12.73 -8.89
C GLN A 132 -5.61 -13.27 -10.17
N GLU A 133 -6.29 -14.43 -10.13
CA GLU A 133 -6.94 -14.99 -11.32
C GLU A 133 -8.10 -14.11 -11.79
N SER A 134 -8.87 -13.55 -10.86
CA SER A 134 -10.01 -12.68 -11.18
C SER A 134 -9.61 -11.29 -11.70
N PHE A 135 -8.37 -10.83 -11.43
CA PHE A 135 -7.82 -9.60 -12.00
C PHE A 135 -7.41 -9.76 -13.48
N ASN A 136 -6.89 -10.93 -13.87
CA ASN A 136 -6.51 -11.21 -15.27
C ASN A 136 -7.72 -11.31 -16.22
N TYR A 137 -8.90 -11.68 -15.71
CA TYR A 137 -10.13 -11.73 -16.51
C TYR A 137 -10.75 -10.34 -16.77
N THR A 138 -10.52 -9.36 -15.88
CA THR A 138 -11.04 -8.01 -16.07
C THR A 138 -10.16 -7.15 -16.98
N SER A 139 -8.87 -7.47 -17.15
CA SER A 139 -7.97 -6.78 -18.08
C SER A 139 -8.06 -7.28 -19.54
N HIS A 140 -8.69 -8.43 -19.79
CA HIS A 140 -8.95 -8.95 -21.16
C HIS A 140 -10.37 -8.66 -21.66
N GLY A 141 -11.13 -7.85 -20.92
CA GLY A 141 -12.49 -7.42 -21.26
C GLY A 141 -12.55 -5.95 -21.67
N TYR A 142 -11.71 -5.51 -22.62
CA TYR A 142 -11.96 -4.29 -23.38
C TYR A 142 -12.11 -4.66 -24.86
N ILE A 143 -13.21 -4.16 -25.41
CA ILE A 143 -13.78 -4.32 -26.76
C ILE A 143 -12.76 -3.96 -27.86
#